data_AF-A0A251PA66-F1
#
_entry.id   AF-A0A251PA66-F1
#
_cell.length_a   1.000
_cell.length_b   1.000
_cell.length_c   1.000
_cell.angle_alpha   90.00
_cell.angle_beta   90.00
_cell.angle_gamma   90.00
#
_symmetry.space_group_name_H-M   'P 1'
#
loop_
_entity.id
_entity.type
_entity.pdbx_description
1 polymer ?
#
loop_
_entity_poly.entity_id
_entity_poly.type
_entity_poly.pdbx_seq_one_letter_code
_entity_poly.pdbx_strand_id
1 'polypeptide(L)'
;MAALATIRFLEKFPNADSGTFFCATFGSPLVGNRIISHALRRENWSKDLINSVMRYDIVPRILLAPLSSIQQQFEKILPFFDPKWSNFKSEIPGTAPEALHLYTNVMRNASALTSHDASQLMGSTNLLLETVKHFIKLSPYKPFGTYVFCTGNGKLVVLKNPEAVLQTLFYSCQLSSETERAALAHKCLDMQNVVEVDKLEELCLGSDGYLDDLGLVLEDLFVLIVFLFCVPKLRIREAKTSKPGKDWSKMEEMTKLEDHRALCEHNRGYYDAFKISNDTRDSDPNVYGMKLFKMLRKYELPDEFEAIKKWIQLGTRYPHLVGPLDIANYYRHSRGELTRRYMKKGGRPKLYKYTQRWLEHYQKLQIGTCGESCFWAEVEELLKQTQSAEAI
;
A
#
# COMPACT_ATOMS: atom_id res chain seq x y z
N MET A 1 -9.35 -16.89 -7.81
CA MET A 1 -10.11 -17.51 -6.70
C MET A 1 -9.22 -17.96 -5.55
N ALA A 2 -8.17 -18.76 -5.78
CA ALA A 2 -7.28 -19.27 -4.72
C ALA A 2 -6.71 -18.18 -3.80
N ALA A 3 -6.19 -17.08 -4.36
CA ALA A 3 -5.67 -15.96 -3.57
C ALA A 3 -6.74 -15.36 -2.63
N LEU A 4 -7.95 -15.09 -3.12
CA LEU A 4 -9.05 -14.56 -2.30
C LEU A 4 -9.52 -15.55 -1.23
N ALA A 5 -9.56 -16.85 -1.55
CA ALA A 5 -9.89 -17.89 -0.59
C ALA A 5 -8.86 -17.96 0.54
N THR A 6 -7.58 -17.78 0.22
CA THR A 6 -6.47 -17.74 1.18
C THR A 6 -6.56 -16.52 2.08
N ILE A 7 -6.87 -15.34 1.54
CA ILE A 7 -7.11 -14.13 2.34
C ILE A 7 -8.27 -14.36 3.31
N ARG A 8 -9.39 -14.92 2.83
CA ARG A 8 -10.54 -15.26 3.68
C ARG A 8 -10.19 -16.28 4.78
N PHE A 9 -9.31 -17.23 4.48
CA PHE A 9 -8.82 -18.20 5.45
C PHE A 9 -7.99 -17.50 6.54
N LEU A 10 -7.03 -16.67 6.14
CA LEU A 10 -6.17 -15.89 7.05
C LEU A 10 -6.97 -14.93 7.95
N GLU A 11 -8.02 -14.29 7.40
CA GLU A 11 -8.93 -13.45 8.20
C GLU A 11 -9.67 -14.24 9.28
N LYS A 12 -10.11 -15.47 8.96
CA LYS A 12 -10.81 -16.34 9.92
C LYS A 12 -9.86 -16.97 10.93
N PHE A 13 -8.61 -17.23 10.52
CA PHE A 13 -7.61 -17.94 11.31
C PHE A 13 -6.30 -17.13 11.36
N PRO A 14 -6.27 -15.98 12.05
CA PRO A 14 -5.12 -15.06 12.03
C PRO A 14 -3.88 -15.60 12.74
N ASN A 15 -4.03 -16.67 13.53
CA ASN A 15 -2.94 -17.35 14.23
C ASN A 15 -2.48 -18.63 13.49
N ALA A 16 -2.92 -18.84 12.25
CA ALA A 16 -2.46 -19.99 11.48
C ALA A 16 -0.93 -19.87 11.25
N ASP A 17 -0.19 -20.92 11.60
CA ASP A 17 1.27 -20.89 11.52
C ASP A 17 1.74 -20.78 10.07
N SER A 18 2.40 -19.66 9.76
CA SER A 18 3.05 -19.45 8.47
C SER A 18 4.12 -20.53 8.26
N GLY A 19 3.96 -21.36 7.24
CA GLY A 19 4.76 -22.57 7.00
C GLY A 19 3.95 -23.85 6.92
N THR A 20 2.69 -23.85 7.38
CA THR A 20 1.78 -25.01 7.27
C THR A 20 0.92 -24.99 6.01
N PHE A 21 0.81 -23.85 5.34
CA PHE A 21 0.08 -23.69 4.08
C PHE A 21 0.70 -22.58 3.24
N PHE A 22 0.49 -22.67 1.92
CA PHE A 22 0.76 -21.60 0.98
C PHE A 22 -0.28 -21.66 -0.14
N CYS A 23 -0.48 -20.53 -0.83
CA CYS A 23 -1.31 -20.43 -2.01
C CYS A 23 -0.42 -20.26 -3.24
N ALA A 24 -0.44 -21.23 -4.13
CA ALA A 24 0.18 -21.13 -5.45
C ALA A 24 -0.88 -20.80 -6.51
N THR A 25 -0.59 -19.83 -7.35
CA THR A 25 -1.36 -19.51 -8.56
C THR A 25 -0.45 -19.60 -9.78
N PHE A 26 -1.02 -19.98 -10.93
CA PHE A 26 -0.30 -20.09 -12.20
C PHE A 26 -1.08 -19.28 -13.23
N GLY A 27 -0.44 -18.28 -13.83
CA GLY A 27 -1.05 -17.44 -14.87
C GLY A 27 -2.34 -16.74 -14.44
N SER A 28 -2.51 -16.46 -13.15
CA SER A 28 -3.75 -15.86 -12.66
C SER A 28 -3.82 -14.36 -12.92
N PRO A 29 -5.00 -13.80 -13.25
CA PRO A 29 -5.18 -12.37 -13.34
C PRO A 29 -4.96 -11.71 -11.97
N LEU A 30 -4.59 -10.43 -11.97
CA LEU A 30 -4.58 -9.62 -10.75
C LEU A 30 -5.98 -9.60 -10.12
N VAL A 31 -6.07 -9.61 -8.79
CA VAL A 31 -7.38 -9.58 -8.11
C VAL A 31 -7.46 -8.51 -7.02
N GLY A 32 -6.34 -7.90 -6.66
CA GLY A 32 -6.23 -6.95 -5.56
C GLY A 32 -5.91 -5.56 -6.05
N ASN A 33 -6.07 -4.58 -5.17
CA ASN A 33 -5.64 -3.20 -5.38
C ASN A 33 -4.50 -2.84 -4.43
N ARG A 34 -4.06 -1.58 -4.44
CA ARG A 34 -3.02 -1.08 -3.53
C ARG A 34 -3.34 -1.33 -2.05
N ILE A 35 -4.61 -1.20 -1.65
CA ILE A 35 -5.04 -1.36 -0.26
C ILE A 35 -4.89 -2.81 0.19
N ILE A 36 -5.35 -3.77 -0.63
CA ILE A 36 -5.17 -5.20 -0.36
C ILE A 36 -3.67 -5.54 -0.30
N SER A 37 -2.90 -5.07 -1.28
CA SER A 37 -1.45 -5.28 -1.33
C SER A 37 -0.74 -4.76 -0.07
N HIS A 38 -1.09 -3.55 0.40
CA HIS A 38 -0.59 -2.98 1.65
C HIS A 38 -1.02 -3.78 2.88
N ALA A 39 -2.31 -4.12 3.00
CA ALA A 39 -2.85 -4.86 4.15
C ALA A 39 -2.18 -6.23 4.30
N LEU A 40 -1.97 -6.97 3.20
CA LEU A 40 -1.30 -8.27 3.23
C LEU A 40 0.17 -8.18 3.65
N ARG A 41 0.85 -7.06 3.40
CA ARG A 41 2.22 -6.86 3.92
C ARG A 41 2.20 -6.44 5.38
N ARG A 42 1.27 -5.56 5.77
CA ARG A 42 1.06 -5.15 7.16
C ARG A 42 0.85 -6.35 8.09
N GLU A 43 0.03 -7.31 7.69
CA GLU A 43 -0.24 -8.54 8.46
C GLU A 43 0.82 -9.65 8.25
N ASN A 44 1.86 -9.41 7.45
CA ASN A 44 2.88 -10.39 7.06
C ASN A 44 2.32 -11.65 6.33
N TRP A 45 1.20 -11.51 5.63
CA TRP A 45 0.52 -12.58 4.87
C TRP A 45 1.00 -12.68 3.41
N SER A 46 1.71 -11.67 2.91
CA SER A 46 2.18 -11.65 1.50
C SER A 46 3.15 -12.80 1.17
N LYS A 47 3.87 -13.31 2.17
CA LYS A 47 4.82 -14.42 1.98
C LYS A 47 4.14 -15.75 1.65
N ASP A 48 2.88 -15.93 2.05
CA ASP A 48 2.13 -17.18 1.88
C ASP A 48 1.39 -17.25 0.52
N LEU A 49 1.52 -16.20 -0.30
CA LEU A 49 0.90 -16.07 -1.62
C LEU A 49 2.00 -16.08 -2.69
N ILE A 50 2.05 -17.11 -3.53
CA ILE A 50 3.02 -17.30 -4.60
C ILE A 50 2.28 -17.30 -5.93
N ASN A 51 2.68 -16.42 -6.84
CA ASN A 51 2.09 -16.28 -8.17
C ASN A 51 3.13 -16.54 -9.25
N SER A 52 2.98 -17.64 -9.97
CA SER A 52 3.86 -18.03 -11.06
C SER A 52 3.36 -17.45 -12.37
N VAL A 53 4.25 -16.81 -13.12
CA VAL A 53 3.93 -16.05 -14.32
C VAL A 53 4.92 -16.40 -15.43
N MET A 54 4.39 -16.90 -16.56
CA MET A 54 5.20 -17.07 -17.76
C MET A 54 5.49 -15.71 -18.41
N ARG A 55 6.64 -15.61 -19.08
CA ARG A 55 7.11 -14.36 -19.71
C ARG A 55 6.04 -13.66 -20.54
N TYR A 56 5.41 -14.40 -21.46
CA TYR A 56 4.45 -13.87 -22.44
C TYR A 56 2.97 -14.11 -22.09
N ASP A 57 2.67 -14.62 -20.89
CA ASP A 57 1.29 -14.91 -20.50
C ASP A 57 0.47 -13.63 -20.35
N ILE A 58 -0.59 -13.47 -21.14
CA ILE A 58 -1.38 -12.25 -21.13
C ILE A 58 -2.34 -12.18 -19.93
N VAL A 59 -2.68 -13.30 -19.30
CA VAL A 59 -3.74 -13.38 -18.28
C VAL A 59 -3.39 -12.58 -17.02
N PRO A 60 -2.16 -12.64 -16.45
CA PRO A 60 -1.76 -11.78 -15.33
C PRO A 60 -1.78 -10.28 -15.65
N ARG A 61 -1.78 -9.89 -16.93
CA ARG A 61 -1.77 -8.49 -17.38
C ARG A 61 -3.15 -7.99 -17.79
N ILE A 62 -4.14 -8.87 -17.97
CA ILE A 62 -5.41 -8.52 -18.62
C ILE A 62 -6.18 -7.41 -17.91
N LEU A 63 -6.19 -7.43 -16.57
CA LEU A 63 -6.89 -6.42 -15.77
C LEU A 63 -6.12 -5.11 -15.64
N LEU A 64 -4.95 -4.96 -16.28
CA LEU A 64 -4.28 -3.67 -16.43
C LEU A 64 -4.99 -2.79 -17.47
N ALA A 65 -5.83 -3.38 -18.32
CA ALA A 65 -6.73 -2.66 -19.21
C ALA A 65 -8.17 -2.58 -18.67
N PRO A 66 -8.91 -1.50 -18.98
CA PRO A 66 -10.35 -1.45 -18.74
C PRO A 66 -11.06 -2.55 -19.53
N LEU A 67 -11.99 -3.27 -18.89
CA LEU A 67 -12.76 -4.33 -19.56
C LEU A 67 -13.45 -3.82 -20.84
N SER A 68 -13.97 -2.60 -20.81
CA SER A 68 -14.62 -1.96 -21.97
C SER A 68 -13.73 -1.81 -23.21
N SER A 69 -12.40 -1.83 -23.07
CA SER A 69 -11.47 -1.72 -24.21
C SER A 69 -11.01 -3.07 -24.76
N ILE A 70 -11.32 -4.18 -24.07
CA ILE A 70 -10.85 -5.52 -24.43
C ILE A 70 -11.96 -6.56 -24.53
N GLN A 71 -13.18 -6.25 -24.08
CA GLN A 71 -14.26 -7.23 -23.90
C GLN A 71 -14.54 -8.04 -25.18
N GLN A 72 -14.73 -7.36 -26.31
CA GLN A 72 -15.09 -8.03 -27.56
C GLN A 72 -14.00 -9.02 -28.03
N GLN A 73 -12.73 -8.63 -27.93
CA GLN A 73 -11.62 -9.49 -28.32
C GLN A 73 -11.42 -10.61 -27.28
N PHE A 74 -11.58 -10.28 -26.00
CA PHE A 74 -11.43 -11.26 -24.92
C PHE A 74 -12.49 -12.36 -25.03
N GLU A 75 -13.75 -12.03 -25.31
CA GLU A 75 -14.82 -13.03 -25.52
C GLU A 75 -14.49 -14.01 -26.66
N LYS A 76 -13.86 -13.53 -27.73
CA LYS A 76 -13.41 -14.37 -28.85
C LYS A 76 -12.20 -15.25 -28.50
N ILE A 77 -11.38 -14.84 -27.53
CA ILE A 77 -10.14 -15.52 -27.14
C ILE A 77 -10.34 -16.44 -25.92
N LEU A 78 -11.41 -16.24 -25.14
CA LEU A 78 -11.74 -17.07 -23.97
C LEU A 78 -11.67 -18.60 -24.24
N PRO A 79 -12.18 -19.12 -25.37
CA PRO A 79 -12.12 -20.56 -25.64
C PRO A 79 -10.70 -21.13 -25.73
N PHE A 80 -9.69 -20.31 -26.05
CA PHE A 80 -8.29 -20.76 -26.11
C PHE A 80 -7.68 -21.00 -24.73
N PHE A 81 -8.27 -20.45 -23.66
CA PHE A 81 -7.85 -20.74 -22.29
C PHE A 81 -8.53 -22.00 -21.73
N ASP A 82 -9.48 -22.60 -22.45
CA ASP A 82 -10.10 -23.86 -22.05
C ASP A 82 -9.26 -25.06 -22.54
N PRO A 83 -8.58 -25.80 -21.64
CA PRO A 83 -7.78 -26.96 -22.03
C PRO A 83 -8.62 -28.11 -22.61
N LYS A 84 -9.95 -28.10 -22.44
CA LYS A 84 -10.87 -29.11 -22.99
C LYS A 84 -11.31 -28.79 -24.42
N TRP A 85 -10.85 -27.69 -25.00
CA TRP A 85 -11.28 -27.27 -26.32
C TRP A 85 -10.61 -28.12 -27.41
N SER A 86 -11.41 -28.87 -28.16
CA SER A 86 -10.97 -29.91 -29.10
C SER A 86 -10.15 -29.39 -30.30
N ASN A 87 -10.20 -28.08 -30.56
CA ASN A 87 -9.51 -27.42 -31.69
C ASN A 87 -8.26 -26.63 -31.27
N PHE A 88 -7.74 -26.83 -30.04
CA PHE A 88 -6.57 -26.12 -29.50
C PHE A 88 -5.32 -26.19 -30.40
N LYS A 89 -5.20 -27.24 -31.23
CA LYS A 89 -4.07 -27.45 -32.15
C LYS A 89 -4.32 -27.02 -33.60
N SER A 90 -5.54 -26.61 -33.96
CA SER A 90 -5.83 -26.09 -35.31
C SER A 90 -5.89 -24.57 -35.27
N GLU A 91 -4.99 -23.91 -35.99
CA GLU A 91 -5.07 -22.47 -36.25
C GLU A 91 -6.47 -22.13 -36.80
N ILE A 92 -7.30 -21.46 -36.01
CA ILE A 92 -8.57 -20.92 -36.52
C ILE A 92 -8.22 -19.67 -37.33
N PRO A 93 -8.52 -19.62 -38.64
CA PRO A 93 -8.27 -18.44 -39.47
C PRO A 93 -8.95 -17.21 -38.86
N GLY A 94 -8.18 -16.15 -38.60
CA GLY A 94 -8.69 -14.91 -38.03
C GLY A 94 -8.64 -14.82 -36.49
N THR A 95 -7.88 -15.65 -35.78
CA THR A 95 -7.65 -15.47 -34.32
C THR A 95 -6.43 -14.60 -34.00
N ALA A 96 -5.39 -14.69 -34.84
CA ALA A 96 -4.18 -13.90 -34.69
C ALA A 96 -4.42 -12.36 -34.64
N PRO A 97 -5.32 -11.77 -35.45
CA PRO A 97 -5.60 -10.32 -35.39
C PRO A 97 -6.28 -9.93 -34.07
N GLU A 98 -7.26 -10.71 -33.60
CA GLU A 98 -7.98 -10.53 -32.34
C GLU A 98 -7.03 -10.61 -31.15
N ALA A 99 -6.18 -11.64 -31.11
CA ALA A 99 -5.19 -11.84 -30.06
C ALA A 99 -4.15 -10.70 -30.05
N LEU A 100 -3.67 -10.28 -31.22
CA LEU A 100 -2.78 -9.14 -31.35
C LEU A 100 -3.46 -7.84 -30.90
N HIS A 101 -4.74 -7.66 -31.21
CA HIS A 101 -5.51 -6.49 -30.79
C HIS A 101 -5.72 -6.47 -29.26
N LEU A 102 -6.08 -7.62 -28.67
CA LEU A 102 -6.17 -7.78 -27.21
C LEU A 102 -4.83 -7.44 -26.56
N TYR A 103 -3.75 -8.07 -27.02
CA TYR A 103 -2.39 -7.83 -26.53
C TYR A 103 -2.02 -6.34 -26.61
N THR A 104 -2.23 -5.72 -27.77
CA THR A 104 -1.87 -4.31 -28.01
C THR A 104 -2.62 -3.39 -27.05
N ASN A 105 -3.92 -3.61 -26.84
CA ASN A 105 -4.71 -2.80 -25.93
C ASN A 105 -4.31 -3.03 -24.47
N VAL A 106 -4.08 -4.27 -24.06
CA VAL A 106 -3.59 -4.61 -22.70
C VAL A 106 -2.26 -3.93 -22.43
N MET A 107 -1.30 -4.07 -23.33
CA MET A 107 0.05 -3.53 -23.14
C MET A 107 0.11 -2.01 -23.24
N ARG A 108 -0.74 -1.38 -24.05
CA ARG A 108 -0.89 0.09 -24.06
C ARG A 108 -1.37 0.62 -22.72
N ASN A 109 -2.36 -0.02 -22.11
CA ASN A 109 -2.88 0.38 -20.80
C ASN A 109 -1.89 0.05 -19.67
N ALA A 110 -1.23 -1.11 -19.75
CA ALA A 110 -0.16 -1.47 -18.82
C ALA A 110 0.98 -0.45 -18.85
N SER A 111 1.43 -0.03 -20.04
CA SER A 111 2.44 1.02 -20.22
C SER A 111 2.03 2.35 -19.58
N ALA A 112 0.79 2.79 -19.80
CA ALA A 112 0.29 4.03 -19.20
C ALA A 112 0.30 3.95 -17.66
N LEU A 113 -0.11 2.81 -17.10
CA LEU A 113 -0.12 2.56 -15.66
C LEU A 113 1.29 2.51 -15.07
N THR A 114 2.20 1.75 -15.67
CA THR A 114 3.58 1.61 -15.17
C THR A 114 4.36 2.91 -15.25
N SER A 115 4.19 3.68 -16.33
CA SER A 115 4.80 5.00 -16.49
C SER A 115 4.28 6.01 -15.48
N HIS A 116 2.97 5.98 -15.24
CA HIS A 116 2.34 6.82 -14.21
C HIS A 116 2.86 6.49 -12.80
N ASP A 117 2.93 5.21 -12.44
CA ASP A 117 3.42 4.78 -11.13
C ASP A 117 4.91 5.11 -10.95
N ALA A 118 5.72 4.94 -12.00
CA ALA A 118 7.13 5.36 -12.01
C ALA A 118 7.27 6.86 -11.78
N SER A 119 6.46 7.68 -12.45
CA SER A 119 6.47 9.13 -12.28
C SER A 119 6.09 9.56 -10.86
N GLN A 120 5.04 8.96 -10.28
CA GLN A 120 4.64 9.23 -8.90
C GLN A 120 5.74 8.86 -7.91
N LEU A 121 6.35 7.71 -8.11
CA LEU A 121 7.41 7.18 -7.26
C LEU A 121 8.68 8.03 -7.32
N MET A 122 9.06 8.53 -8.49
CA MET A 122 10.18 9.46 -8.66
C MET A 122 9.91 10.85 -8.08
N GLY A 123 8.75 11.07 -7.46
CA GLY A 123 8.37 12.35 -6.87
C GLY A 123 8.13 13.45 -7.90
N SER A 124 7.79 13.07 -9.14
CA SER A 124 7.52 14.02 -10.22
C SER A 124 6.39 14.96 -9.82
N THR A 125 6.68 16.24 -9.70
CA THR A 125 5.70 17.30 -9.36
C THR A 125 4.92 17.78 -10.59
N ASN A 126 4.87 16.97 -11.66
CA ASN A 126 4.30 17.40 -12.92
C ASN A 126 2.77 17.52 -12.79
N LEU A 127 2.26 18.76 -12.75
CA LEU A 127 0.81 19.05 -12.69
C LEU A 127 0.04 18.39 -13.84
N LEU A 128 0.68 18.17 -15.00
CA LEU A 128 0.04 17.50 -16.13
C LEU A 128 -0.35 16.06 -15.78
N LEU A 129 0.42 15.35 -14.95
CA LEU A 129 0.10 13.98 -14.56
C LEU A 129 -1.17 13.94 -13.70
N GLU A 130 -1.35 14.91 -12.80
CA GLU A 130 -2.58 15.07 -12.01
C GLU A 130 -3.79 15.43 -12.88
N THR A 131 -3.61 16.29 -13.89
CA THR A 131 -4.67 16.62 -14.84
C THR A 131 -5.04 15.43 -15.71
N VAL A 132 -4.06 14.68 -16.23
CA VAL A 132 -4.25 13.51 -17.11
C VAL A 132 -5.00 12.37 -16.40
N LYS A 133 -4.85 12.20 -15.07
CA LYS A 133 -5.65 11.24 -14.29
C LYS A 133 -7.17 11.42 -14.44
N HIS A 134 -7.64 12.63 -14.73
CA HIS A 134 -9.07 12.90 -14.91
C HIS A 134 -9.57 12.39 -16.27
N PHE A 135 -8.68 12.23 -17.25
CA PHE A 135 -9.00 11.80 -18.61
C PHE A 135 -8.66 10.33 -18.87
N ILE A 136 -7.63 9.81 -18.19
CA ILE A 136 -7.17 8.43 -18.35
C ILE A 136 -7.52 7.63 -17.10
N LYS A 137 -8.50 6.74 -17.22
CA LYS A 137 -8.87 5.81 -16.16
C LYS A 137 -7.87 4.66 -16.10
N LEU A 138 -6.89 4.83 -15.23
CA LEU A 138 -5.89 3.80 -14.93
C LEU A 138 -6.51 2.62 -14.15
N SER A 139 -5.99 1.42 -14.38
CA SER A 139 -6.44 0.23 -13.67
C SER A 139 -6.13 0.32 -12.17
N PRO A 140 -7.08 -0.01 -11.28
CA PRO A 140 -6.86 -0.03 -9.84
C PRO A 140 -6.11 -1.27 -9.37
N TYR A 141 -5.96 -2.29 -10.23
CA TYR A 141 -5.40 -3.57 -9.86
C TYR A 141 -3.89 -3.46 -9.65
N LYS A 142 -3.41 -4.07 -8.57
CA LYS A 142 -2.00 -4.10 -8.18
C LYS A 142 -1.60 -5.52 -7.78
N PRO A 143 -0.36 -5.93 -8.06
CA PRO A 143 0.16 -7.21 -7.60
C PRO A 143 0.31 -7.23 -6.08
N PHE A 144 0.20 -8.42 -5.52
CA PHE A 144 0.46 -8.71 -4.11
C PHE A 144 0.96 -10.14 -3.97
N GLY A 145 1.68 -10.41 -2.88
CA GLY A 145 2.38 -11.67 -2.70
C GLY A 145 3.72 -11.73 -3.43
N THR A 146 4.30 -12.92 -3.44
CA THR A 146 5.54 -13.23 -4.17
C THR A 146 5.21 -13.61 -5.60
N TYR A 147 5.95 -13.06 -6.56
CA TYR A 147 5.85 -13.42 -7.97
C TYR A 147 7.08 -14.18 -8.42
N VAL A 148 6.87 -15.24 -9.18
CA VAL A 148 7.92 -16.05 -9.80
C VAL A 148 7.76 -15.95 -11.32
N PHE A 149 8.68 -15.24 -11.97
CA PHE A 149 8.69 -15.10 -13.42
C PHE A 149 9.52 -16.20 -14.06
N CYS A 150 8.90 -16.97 -14.96
CA CYS A 150 9.54 -18.04 -15.70
C CYS A 150 10.02 -17.52 -17.07
N THR A 151 11.33 -17.50 -17.28
CA THR A 151 11.97 -16.92 -18.47
C THR A 151 12.06 -17.88 -19.65
N GLY A 152 11.65 -19.15 -19.49
CA GLY A 152 11.65 -20.19 -20.53
C GLY A 152 13.01 -20.86 -20.78
N ASN A 153 14.10 -20.29 -20.25
CA ASN A 153 15.45 -20.87 -20.27
C ASN A 153 15.79 -21.67 -19.00
N GLY A 154 14.77 -22.10 -18.24
CA GLY A 154 14.92 -22.81 -16.97
C GLY A 154 15.28 -21.95 -15.75
N LYS A 155 15.51 -20.65 -15.92
CA LYS A 155 15.75 -19.73 -14.81
C LYS A 155 14.44 -19.12 -14.28
N LEU A 156 14.47 -18.75 -13.00
CA LEU A 156 13.34 -18.17 -12.28
C LEU A 156 13.75 -16.82 -11.68
N VAL A 157 12.90 -15.81 -11.84
CA VAL A 157 13.10 -14.49 -11.21
C VAL A 157 12.03 -14.29 -10.14
N VAL A 158 12.44 -14.21 -8.88
CA VAL A 158 11.55 -14.06 -7.72
C VAL A 158 11.47 -12.60 -7.30
N LEU A 159 10.26 -12.03 -7.28
CA LEU A 159 10.01 -10.65 -6.90
C LEU A 159 8.96 -10.55 -5.80
N LYS A 160 9.24 -9.76 -4.76
CA LYS A 160 8.33 -9.53 -3.62
C LYS A 160 7.79 -8.10 -3.57
N ASN A 161 8.49 -7.15 -4.18
CA ASN A 161 8.05 -5.75 -4.22
C ASN A 161 6.93 -5.60 -5.26
N PRO A 162 5.71 -5.18 -4.86
CA PRO A 162 4.58 -5.09 -5.79
C PRO A 162 4.80 -4.08 -6.92
N GLU A 163 5.51 -2.99 -6.65
CA GLU A 163 5.78 -1.98 -7.67
C GLU A 163 6.76 -2.53 -8.71
N ALA A 164 7.79 -3.26 -8.28
CA ALA A 164 8.72 -3.93 -9.19
C ALA A 164 8.04 -5.05 -9.99
N VAL A 165 7.14 -5.82 -9.36
CA VAL A 165 6.32 -6.82 -10.06
C VAL A 165 5.47 -6.15 -11.15
N LEU A 166 4.82 -5.02 -10.85
CA LEU A 166 3.99 -4.31 -11.81
C LEU A 166 4.80 -3.83 -13.02
N GLN A 167 5.99 -3.29 -12.81
CA GLN A 167 6.91 -2.92 -13.89
C GLN A 167 7.33 -4.16 -14.69
N THR A 168 7.69 -5.24 -14.02
CA THR A 168 8.12 -6.49 -14.66
C THR A 168 7.00 -7.11 -15.49
N LEU A 169 5.74 -7.07 -15.03
CA LEU A 169 4.58 -7.55 -15.78
C LEU A 169 4.44 -6.87 -17.15
N PHE A 170 4.82 -5.59 -17.25
CA PHE A 170 4.86 -4.86 -18.51
C PHE A 170 6.13 -5.16 -19.31
N TYR A 171 7.31 -4.91 -18.75
CA TYR A 171 8.57 -4.98 -19.50
C TYR A 171 8.94 -6.40 -19.95
N SER A 172 8.67 -7.43 -19.13
CA SER A 172 8.97 -8.82 -19.51
C SER A 172 8.17 -9.32 -20.71
N CYS A 173 7.03 -8.70 -20.99
CA CYS A 173 6.10 -9.07 -22.04
C CYS A 173 6.20 -8.17 -23.28
N GLN A 174 7.22 -7.30 -23.37
CA GLN A 174 7.45 -6.48 -24.57
C GLN A 174 7.94 -7.30 -25.76
N LEU A 175 7.69 -6.79 -26.97
CA LEU A 175 8.05 -7.42 -28.24
C LEU A 175 9.24 -6.69 -28.86
N SER A 176 10.31 -7.41 -29.13
CA SER A 176 11.57 -6.88 -29.66
C SER A 176 11.57 -6.71 -31.18
N SER A 177 10.76 -7.47 -31.93
CA SER A 177 10.69 -7.37 -33.41
C SER A 177 9.28 -7.47 -33.99
N GLU A 178 9.09 -7.02 -35.23
CA GLU A 178 7.80 -7.15 -35.93
C GLU A 178 7.46 -8.61 -36.27
N THR A 179 8.47 -9.43 -36.56
CA THR A 179 8.34 -10.87 -36.81
C THR A 179 7.88 -11.63 -35.57
N GLU A 180 8.29 -11.18 -34.38
CA GLU A 180 7.81 -11.73 -33.10
C GLU A 180 6.33 -11.45 -32.86
N ARG A 181 5.78 -10.32 -33.33
CA ARG A 181 4.37 -9.94 -33.11
C ARG A 181 3.37 -10.95 -33.67
N ALA A 182 3.64 -11.49 -34.86
CA ALA A 182 2.77 -12.46 -35.52
C ALA A 182 2.83 -13.85 -34.85
N ALA A 183 4.03 -14.28 -34.44
CA ALA A 183 4.24 -15.56 -33.76
C ALA A 183 3.76 -15.56 -32.29
N LEU A 184 3.70 -14.39 -31.63
CA LEU A 184 3.35 -14.27 -30.22
C LEU A 184 1.86 -14.27 -29.92
N ALA A 185 0.98 -13.91 -30.87
CA ALA A 185 -0.46 -14.10 -30.70
C ALA A 185 -0.80 -15.53 -30.25
N HIS A 186 -0.05 -16.52 -30.73
CA HIS A 186 -0.17 -17.92 -30.35
C HIS A 186 0.59 -18.27 -29.06
N LYS A 187 1.79 -17.72 -28.82
CA LYS A 187 2.55 -17.97 -27.58
C LYS A 187 1.93 -17.37 -26.32
N CYS A 188 1.20 -16.25 -26.42
CA CYS A 188 0.47 -15.65 -25.29
C CYS A 188 -0.69 -16.52 -24.78
N LEU A 189 -1.10 -17.51 -25.59
CA LEU A 189 -2.18 -18.47 -25.30
C LEU A 189 -1.65 -19.85 -24.93
N ASP A 190 -0.35 -20.11 -25.12
CA ASP A 190 0.25 -21.41 -24.85
C ASP A 190 0.77 -21.49 -23.41
N MET A 191 0.01 -22.17 -22.56
CA MET A 191 0.35 -22.42 -21.15
C MET A 191 1.15 -23.72 -20.94
N GLN A 192 1.58 -24.44 -21.98
CA GLN A 192 2.05 -25.83 -21.85
C GLN A 192 3.52 -26.02 -21.45
N ASN A 193 4.33 -24.96 -21.34
CA ASN A 193 5.70 -25.09 -20.83
C ASN A 193 5.71 -25.05 -19.30
N VAL A 194 5.17 -26.09 -18.66
CA VAL A 194 5.28 -26.32 -17.21
C VAL A 194 6.76 -26.51 -16.89
N VAL A 195 7.39 -25.50 -16.31
CA VAL A 195 8.70 -25.67 -15.68
C VAL A 195 8.52 -26.69 -14.57
N GLU A 196 9.28 -27.78 -14.62
CA GLU A 196 9.33 -28.85 -13.62
C GLU A 196 9.48 -28.21 -12.22
N VAL A 197 8.43 -28.35 -11.40
CA VAL A 197 8.28 -27.67 -10.10
C VAL A 197 9.01 -28.44 -8.98
N ASP A 198 9.99 -29.26 -9.33
CA ASP A 198 10.72 -30.10 -8.35
C ASP A 198 11.71 -29.32 -7.48
N LYS A 199 11.82 -27.99 -7.69
CA LYS A 199 12.72 -27.09 -6.92
C LYS A 199 12.00 -25.98 -6.17
N LEU A 200 10.70 -26.10 -5.91
CA LEU A 200 9.97 -25.08 -5.14
C LEU A 200 10.49 -24.98 -3.69
N GLU A 201 11.02 -26.07 -3.14
CA GLU A 201 11.62 -26.12 -1.79
C GLU A 201 12.91 -25.28 -1.67
N GLU A 202 13.66 -25.06 -2.76
CA GLU A 202 14.86 -24.21 -2.79
C GLU A 202 14.56 -22.71 -2.96
N LEU A 203 13.34 -22.33 -3.36
CA LEU A 203 12.97 -20.92 -3.57
C LEU A 203 12.72 -20.16 -2.25
N CYS A 204 12.76 -20.87 -1.12
CA CYS A 204 12.89 -20.26 0.19
C CYS A 204 14.34 -19.85 0.42
N LEU A 205 14.59 -18.54 0.29
CA LEU A 205 15.76 -17.82 0.84
C LEU A 205 17.05 -17.84 -0.02
N GLY A 206 17.11 -16.99 -1.05
CA GLY A 206 18.41 -16.63 -1.62
C GLY A 206 18.35 -15.70 -2.82
N SER A 207 18.69 -14.42 -2.60
CA SER A 207 19.04 -13.39 -3.60
C SER A 207 18.02 -13.07 -4.69
N ASP A 208 17.80 -11.76 -4.93
CA ASP A 208 17.18 -11.29 -6.18
C ASP A 208 18.02 -11.84 -7.36
N GLY A 209 17.39 -12.61 -8.25
CA GLY A 209 18.05 -13.20 -9.43
C GLY A 209 18.53 -12.15 -10.43
N TYR A 210 19.55 -12.47 -11.22
CA TYR A 210 20.09 -11.61 -12.26
C TYR A 210 19.03 -11.30 -13.33
N LEU A 211 18.78 -10.00 -13.57
CA LEU A 211 17.70 -9.48 -14.42
C LEU A 211 17.95 -9.65 -15.93
N ASP A 212 19.18 -9.97 -16.33
CA ASP A 212 19.59 -10.11 -17.74
C ASP A 212 18.77 -11.20 -18.46
N ASP A 213 18.26 -12.18 -17.73
CA ASP A 213 17.49 -13.31 -18.27
C ASP A 213 16.04 -12.97 -18.64
N LEU A 214 15.51 -11.80 -18.26
CA LEU A 214 14.19 -11.32 -18.66
C LEU A 214 14.16 -10.73 -20.09
N GLY A 215 15.32 -10.66 -20.76
CA GLY A 215 15.47 -10.14 -22.13
C GLY A 215 15.00 -8.70 -22.28
N LEU A 216 15.32 -7.85 -21.30
CA LEU A 216 14.95 -6.44 -21.22
C LEU A 216 15.96 -5.56 -21.97
N VAL A 217 15.50 -4.46 -22.58
CA VAL A 217 16.40 -3.45 -23.18
C VAL A 217 17.05 -2.61 -22.06
N LEU A 218 18.25 -2.06 -22.30
CA LEU A 218 19.03 -1.30 -21.30
C LEU A 218 18.24 -0.16 -20.60
N GLU A 219 17.35 0.52 -21.33
CA GLU A 219 16.50 1.57 -20.76
C GLU A 219 15.39 1.01 -19.84
N ASP A 220 14.83 -0.16 -20.17
CA ASP A 220 13.82 -0.85 -19.35
C ASP A 220 14.44 -1.42 -18.06
N LEU A 221 15.67 -1.90 -18.18
CA LEU A 221 16.46 -2.39 -17.05
C LEU A 221 16.73 -1.26 -16.04
N PHE A 222 16.95 -0.03 -16.49
CA PHE A 222 17.15 1.12 -15.60
C PHE A 222 15.92 1.40 -14.73
N VAL A 223 14.72 1.42 -15.32
CA VAL A 223 13.46 1.60 -14.58
C VAL A 223 13.28 0.47 -13.56
N LEU A 224 13.46 -0.78 -13.97
CA LEU A 224 13.31 -1.93 -13.09
C LEU A 224 14.33 -1.94 -11.94
N ILE A 225 15.60 -1.59 -12.21
CA ILE A 225 16.66 -1.43 -11.20
C ILE A 225 16.29 -0.34 -10.18
N VAL A 226 15.71 0.78 -10.63
CA VAL A 226 15.22 1.81 -9.70
C VAL A 226 14.14 1.22 -8.78
N PHE A 227 13.18 0.46 -9.30
CA PHE A 227 12.12 -0.14 -8.48
C PHE A 227 12.58 -1.26 -7.55
N LEU A 228 13.59 -2.05 -7.95
CA LEU A 228 14.14 -3.15 -7.15
C LEU A 228 15.15 -2.69 -6.11
N PHE A 229 16.08 -1.81 -6.49
CA PHE A 229 17.20 -1.43 -5.64
C PHE A 229 17.03 -0.04 -5.03
N CYS A 230 16.54 0.94 -5.78
CA CYS A 230 16.46 2.31 -5.29
C CYS A 230 15.22 2.55 -4.43
N VAL A 231 14.05 1.99 -4.78
CA VAL A 231 12.80 2.21 -4.02
C VAL A 231 12.83 1.58 -2.64
N PRO A 232 13.21 0.31 -2.45
CA PRO A 232 13.34 -0.25 -1.11
C PRO A 232 14.42 0.48 -0.34
N LYS A 233 15.57 0.83 -0.96
CA LYS A 233 16.62 1.59 -0.29
C LYS A 233 16.23 3.04 0.00
N LEU A 234 15.33 3.67 -0.75
CA LEU A 234 14.79 5.01 -0.51
C LEU A 234 13.72 4.99 0.56
N ARG A 235 12.74 4.07 0.53
CA ARG A 235 11.77 3.88 1.63
C ARG A 235 12.47 3.47 2.92
N ILE A 236 13.45 2.57 2.83
CA ILE A 236 14.30 2.18 3.96
C ILE A 236 15.24 3.32 4.33
N ARG A 237 15.80 4.11 3.40
CA ARG A 237 16.60 5.32 3.76
C ARG A 237 15.71 6.38 4.36
N GLU A 238 14.47 6.59 3.96
CA GLU A 238 13.57 7.58 4.56
C GLU A 238 13.11 7.09 5.94
N ALA A 239 12.82 5.79 6.08
CA ALA A 239 12.60 5.13 7.37
C ALA A 239 13.86 5.04 8.26
N LYS A 240 15.08 4.99 7.70
CA LYS A 240 16.39 4.97 8.41
C LYS A 240 17.04 6.36 8.54
N THR A 241 16.63 7.36 7.77
CA THR A 241 17.02 8.79 7.90
C THR A 241 16.07 9.50 8.85
N SER A 242 14.92 8.90 9.16
CA SER A 242 14.56 8.67 10.57
C SER A 242 15.67 7.85 11.26
N LYS A 243 16.81 8.51 11.50
CA LYS A 243 17.95 7.92 12.21
C LYS A 243 17.45 7.44 13.58
N PRO A 244 17.80 6.22 14.05
CA PRO A 244 17.56 5.81 15.44
C PRO A 244 18.20 6.78 16.45
N GLY A 245 19.20 7.57 16.05
CA GLY A 245 19.75 8.67 16.85
C GLY A 245 18.81 9.87 17.08
N LYS A 246 17.77 10.07 16.27
CA LYS A 246 16.75 11.13 16.46
C LYS A 246 15.52 10.67 17.25
N ASP A 247 15.41 9.38 17.53
CA ASP A 247 14.35 8.82 18.39
C ASP A 247 14.58 9.20 19.87
N TRP A 248 15.84 9.33 20.30
CA TRP A 248 16.23 9.73 21.64
C TRP A 248 15.73 11.15 22.01
N SER A 249 15.87 12.11 21.09
CA SER A 249 15.37 13.49 21.29
C SER A 249 13.84 13.58 21.43
N LYS A 250 13.08 12.63 20.86
CA LYS A 250 11.61 12.61 20.93
C LYS A 250 11.08 11.92 22.18
N MET A 251 11.77 10.86 22.62
CA MET A 251 11.56 10.30 23.95
C MET A 251 11.87 11.37 25.02
N GLU A 252 12.92 12.18 24.81
CA GLU A 252 13.26 13.30 25.69
C GLU A 252 12.20 14.41 25.70
N GLU A 253 11.60 14.79 24.56
CA GLU A 253 10.48 15.74 24.51
C GLU A 253 9.21 15.20 25.21
N MET A 254 8.86 13.94 25.01
CA MET A 254 7.75 13.32 25.75
C MET A 254 8.05 13.22 27.25
N THR A 255 9.30 12.97 27.63
CA THR A 255 9.73 12.95 29.04
C THR A 255 9.57 14.34 29.65
N LYS A 256 9.97 15.41 28.94
CA LYS A 256 9.74 16.80 29.39
C LYS A 256 8.26 17.12 29.58
N LEU A 257 7.40 16.62 28.70
CA LEU A 257 5.94 16.77 28.84
C LEU A 257 5.37 15.98 30.01
N GLU A 258 5.93 14.81 30.31
CA GLU A 258 5.57 14.01 31.48
C GLU A 258 6.03 14.66 32.78
N ASP A 259 7.26 15.18 32.81
CA ASP A 259 7.77 15.96 33.94
C ASP A 259 6.91 17.21 34.18
N HIS A 260 6.55 17.92 33.11
CA HIS A 260 5.64 19.05 33.19
C HIS A 260 4.26 18.64 33.71
N ARG A 261 3.71 17.52 33.21
CA ARG A 261 2.44 16.98 33.70
C ARG A 261 2.50 16.71 35.21
N ALA A 262 3.54 16.02 35.68
CA ALA A 262 3.75 15.70 37.09
C ALA A 262 3.90 16.96 37.97
N LEU A 263 4.61 17.98 37.49
CA LEU A 263 4.74 19.27 38.18
C LEU A 263 3.37 19.97 38.35
N CYS A 264 2.47 19.81 37.39
CA CYS A 264 1.14 20.42 37.43
C CYS A 264 0.10 19.60 38.23
N GLU A 265 0.38 18.34 38.59
CA GLU A 265 -0.57 17.46 39.31
C GLU A 265 -1.00 18.02 40.67
N HIS A 266 -0.07 18.67 41.39
CA HIS A 266 -0.33 19.20 42.73
C HIS A 266 -0.98 20.59 42.74
N ASN A 267 -1.35 21.11 41.57
CA ASN A 267 -1.97 22.43 41.43
C ASN A 267 -3.30 22.32 40.67
N ARG A 268 -3.42 22.95 39.49
CA ARG A 268 -4.66 22.97 38.69
C ARG A 268 -4.72 21.88 37.62
N GLY A 269 -3.70 21.02 37.53
CA GLY A 269 -3.53 20.09 36.42
C GLY A 269 -2.93 20.75 35.17
N TYR A 270 -2.24 19.96 34.36
CA TYR A 270 -1.45 20.46 33.23
C TYR A 270 -2.32 20.99 32.06
N TYR A 271 -3.54 20.46 31.91
CA TYR A 271 -4.52 20.92 30.92
C TYR A 271 -4.91 22.39 31.18
N ASP A 272 -5.41 22.68 32.39
CA ASP A 272 -5.86 24.02 32.77
C ASP A 272 -4.69 24.99 32.86
N ALA A 273 -3.53 24.55 33.35
CA ALA A 273 -2.30 25.34 33.35
C ALA A 273 -1.94 25.83 31.94
N PHE A 274 -1.98 24.94 30.94
CA PHE A 274 -1.71 25.31 29.54
C PHE A 274 -2.82 26.17 28.92
N LYS A 275 -4.10 25.89 29.22
CA LYS A 275 -5.24 26.64 28.68
C LYS A 275 -5.25 28.12 29.15
N ILE A 276 -4.77 28.37 30.36
CA ILE A 276 -4.76 29.70 31.00
C ILE A 276 -3.45 30.45 30.75
N SER A 277 -2.33 29.74 30.54
CA SER A 277 -1.02 30.35 30.21
C SER A 277 -1.17 31.39 29.10
N ASN A 278 -0.67 32.61 29.32
CA ASN A 278 -0.60 33.67 28.31
C ASN A 278 0.76 33.70 27.60
N ASP A 279 1.63 32.71 27.84
CA ASP A 279 2.96 32.69 27.27
C ASP A 279 2.89 32.39 25.76
N THR A 280 3.39 33.31 24.93
CA THR A 280 3.43 33.19 23.47
C THR A 280 4.53 32.24 22.99
N ARG A 281 5.33 31.71 23.92
CA ARG A 281 6.38 30.71 23.69
C ARG A 281 5.88 29.28 23.66
N ASP A 282 4.59 29.05 23.97
CA ASP A 282 3.93 27.76 23.84
C ASP A 282 3.85 27.38 22.35
N SER A 283 4.91 26.74 21.85
CA SER A 283 5.00 26.24 20.48
C SER A 283 3.86 25.26 20.20
N ASP A 284 3.36 25.22 18.96
CA ASP A 284 2.33 24.26 18.54
C ASP A 284 2.75 22.83 18.99
N PRO A 285 1.99 22.21 19.91
CA PRO A 285 2.41 20.96 20.52
C PRO A 285 2.37 19.78 19.53
N ASN A 286 1.86 19.99 18.30
CA ASN A 286 1.62 18.99 17.27
C ASN A 286 2.57 19.07 16.04
N VAL A 287 3.62 19.91 16.06
CA VAL A 287 4.57 20.05 14.92
C VAL A 287 5.16 18.70 14.49
N TYR A 288 5.48 17.83 15.44
CA TYR A 288 6.01 16.49 15.15
C TYR A 288 4.96 15.58 14.49
N GLY A 289 3.73 15.60 15.01
CA GLY A 289 2.63 14.81 14.47
C GLY A 289 2.34 15.15 13.01
N MET A 290 2.49 16.43 12.63
CA MET A 290 2.34 16.87 11.24
C MET A 290 3.34 16.19 10.29
N LYS A 291 4.59 16.02 10.70
CA LYS A 291 5.62 15.37 9.86
C LYS A 291 5.32 13.89 9.66
N LEU A 292 5.04 13.16 10.73
CA LEU A 292 4.69 11.74 10.65
C LEU A 292 3.43 11.52 9.81
N PHE A 293 2.42 12.37 10.01
CA PHE A 293 1.19 12.34 9.24
C PHE A 293 1.42 12.57 7.73
N LYS A 294 2.34 13.46 7.37
CA LYS A 294 2.72 13.71 5.96
C LYS A 294 3.35 12.47 5.32
N MET A 295 4.24 11.78 6.04
CA MET A 295 4.90 10.55 5.56
C MET A 295 3.90 9.39 5.37
N LEU A 296 3.00 9.19 6.35
CA LEU A 296 1.92 8.19 6.27
C LEU A 296 1.03 8.43 5.05
N ARG A 297 0.60 9.68 4.83
CA ARG A 297 -0.27 10.02 3.69
C ARG A 297 0.38 9.79 2.33
N LYS A 298 1.71 9.87 2.26
CA LYS A 298 2.47 9.69 1.04
C LYS A 298 2.96 8.26 0.82
N TYR A 299 2.66 7.32 1.73
CA TYR A 299 3.15 5.95 1.68
C TYR A 299 4.70 5.87 1.61
N GLU A 300 5.37 6.79 2.31
CA GLU A 300 6.84 6.84 2.42
C GLU A 300 7.35 5.87 3.49
N LEU A 301 6.45 5.32 4.33
CA LEU A 301 6.77 4.34 5.37
C LEU A 301 6.53 2.90 4.88
N PRO A 302 7.25 1.90 5.45
CA PRO A 302 6.98 0.49 5.20
C PRO A 302 5.53 0.13 5.52
N ASP A 303 4.97 -0.85 4.81
CA ASP A 303 3.57 -1.23 4.99
C ASP A 303 3.32 -1.89 6.36
N GLU A 304 4.36 -2.51 6.93
CA GLU A 304 4.36 -3.10 8.28
C GLU A 304 4.34 -2.06 9.40
N PHE A 305 4.61 -0.78 9.09
CA PHE A 305 4.82 0.27 10.09
C PHE A 305 3.68 0.34 11.13
N GLU A 306 2.44 0.27 10.65
CA GLU A 306 1.23 0.37 11.47
C GLU A 306 0.99 -0.86 12.37
N ALA A 307 1.69 -1.97 12.13
CA ALA A 307 1.63 -3.21 12.92
C ALA A 307 2.82 -3.39 13.88
N ILE A 308 3.86 -2.55 13.79
CA ILE A 308 5.04 -2.66 14.65
C ILE A 308 4.69 -2.18 16.07
N LYS A 309 4.80 -3.08 17.05
CA LYS A 309 4.48 -2.85 18.47
C LYS A 309 5.09 -1.55 19.04
N LYS A 310 6.35 -1.25 18.72
CA LYS A 310 7.03 -0.02 19.15
C LYS A 310 6.29 1.24 18.67
N TRP A 311 5.87 1.28 17.41
CA TRP A 311 5.18 2.42 16.83
C TRP A 311 3.74 2.53 17.31
N ILE A 312 3.08 1.40 17.56
CA ILE A 312 1.77 1.37 18.21
C ILE A 312 1.86 1.98 19.61
N GLN A 313 2.80 1.50 20.45
CA GLN A 313 2.98 2.02 21.81
C GLN A 313 3.30 3.52 21.83
N LEU A 314 4.20 3.97 20.95
CA LEU A 314 4.52 5.39 20.83
C LEU A 314 3.33 6.20 20.32
N GLY A 315 2.63 5.68 19.32
CA GLY A 315 1.43 6.25 18.74
C GLY A 315 0.27 6.34 19.73
N THR A 316 0.21 5.44 20.71
CA THR A 316 -0.74 5.51 21.82
C THR A 316 -0.29 6.53 22.87
N ARG A 317 0.97 6.51 23.31
CA ARG A 317 1.47 7.40 24.37
C ARG A 317 1.41 8.88 23.97
N TYR A 318 1.75 9.20 22.72
CA TYR A 318 1.83 10.58 22.26
C TYR A 318 0.49 11.34 22.36
N PRO A 319 -0.65 10.86 21.82
CA PRO A 319 -1.95 11.49 22.00
C PRO A 319 -2.41 11.58 23.46
N HIS A 320 -2.01 10.67 24.35
CA HIS A 320 -2.35 10.77 25.77
C HIS A 320 -1.63 11.94 26.46
N LEU A 321 -0.43 12.28 26.02
CA LEU A 321 0.33 13.42 26.55
C LEU A 321 -0.09 14.73 25.88
N VAL A 322 -0.11 14.74 24.55
CA VAL A 322 -0.27 15.95 23.72
C VAL A 322 -1.73 16.27 23.41
N GLY A 323 -2.60 15.26 23.34
CA GLY A 323 -4.02 15.42 23.01
C GLY A 323 -4.73 16.43 23.90
N PRO A 324 -4.59 16.38 25.23
CA PRO A 324 -5.17 17.38 26.12
C PRO A 324 -4.65 18.79 25.85
N LEU A 325 -3.36 18.97 25.52
CA LEU A 325 -2.80 20.28 25.18
C LEU A 325 -3.35 20.81 23.85
N ASP A 326 -3.51 19.95 22.86
CA ASP A 326 -4.13 20.29 21.57
C ASP A 326 -5.61 20.69 21.74
N ILE A 327 -6.35 19.98 22.62
CA ILE A 327 -7.72 20.33 22.98
C ILE A 327 -7.76 21.67 23.73
N ALA A 328 -6.88 21.87 24.72
CA ALA A 328 -6.76 23.13 25.45
C ALA A 328 -6.48 24.29 24.49
N ASN A 329 -5.54 24.09 23.56
CA ASN A 329 -5.20 25.07 22.53
C ASN A 329 -6.41 25.39 21.62
N TYR A 330 -7.15 24.37 21.20
CA TYR A 330 -8.36 24.51 20.39
C TYR A 330 -9.41 25.38 21.09
N TYR A 331 -9.77 25.04 22.34
CA TYR A 331 -10.80 25.76 23.09
C TYR A 331 -10.33 27.11 23.64
N ARG A 332 -9.01 27.29 23.88
CA ARG A 332 -8.40 28.58 24.21
C ARG A 332 -8.61 29.61 23.10
N HIS A 333 -8.47 29.20 21.84
CA HIS A 333 -8.61 30.07 20.67
C HIS A 333 -10.02 30.10 20.09
N SER A 334 -10.92 29.19 20.48
CA SER A 334 -12.32 29.18 20.03
C SER A 334 -13.29 29.92 20.97
N ARG A 335 -12.81 30.79 21.87
CA ARG A 335 -13.65 31.49 22.85
C ARG A 335 -14.73 32.31 22.13
N GLY A 336 -16.00 31.94 22.33
CA GLY A 336 -17.18 32.63 21.76
C GLY A 336 -17.84 31.96 20.54
N GLU A 337 -17.19 30.97 19.89
CA GLU A 337 -17.81 30.25 18.77
C GLU A 337 -18.57 29.00 19.25
N LEU A 338 -19.90 29.10 19.33
CA LEU A 338 -20.81 28.02 19.75
C LEU A 338 -20.86 26.83 18.77
N THR A 339 -20.50 27.04 17.51
CA THR A 339 -20.60 26.03 16.45
C THR A 339 -19.34 25.14 16.34
N ARG A 340 -18.20 25.58 16.87
CA ARG A 340 -16.94 24.82 16.82
C ARG A 340 -16.88 23.77 17.93
N ARG A 341 -16.79 22.51 17.51
CA ARG A 341 -16.61 21.35 18.38
C ARG A 341 -15.38 20.56 17.95
N TYR A 342 -14.51 20.22 18.90
CA TYR A 342 -13.25 19.52 18.61
C TYR A 342 -13.48 18.18 17.89
N MET A 343 -14.51 17.43 18.30
CA MET A 343 -14.82 16.12 17.71
C MET A 343 -15.49 16.19 16.32
N LYS A 344 -15.87 17.38 15.84
CA LYS A 344 -16.43 17.57 14.49
C LYS A 344 -15.32 17.70 13.44
N LYS A 345 -15.73 17.73 12.17
CA LYS A 345 -14.82 17.75 11.01
C LYS A 345 -13.89 18.97 11.10
N GLY A 346 -12.59 18.72 11.13
CA GLY A 346 -11.56 19.76 11.14
C GLY A 346 -10.99 20.12 12.52
N GLY A 347 -11.57 19.64 13.62
CA GLY A 347 -11.01 19.85 14.97
C GLY A 347 -9.93 18.81 15.29
N ARG A 348 -10.34 17.58 15.63
CA ARG A 348 -9.43 16.51 16.03
C ARG A 348 -8.43 16.12 14.92
N PRO A 349 -7.10 16.23 15.17
CA PRO A 349 -6.07 15.82 14.23
C PRO A 349 -6.23 14.37 13.75
N LYS A 350 -5.96 14.15 12.46
CA LYS A 350 -6.09 12.81 11.84
C LYS A 350 -5.09 11.80 12.42
N LEU A 351 -3.90 12.24 12.84
CA LEU A 351 -2.89 11.37 13.43
C LEU A 351 -3.42 10.65 14.69
N TYR A 352 -4.17 11.35 15.55
CA TYR A 352 -4.76 10.76 16.76
C TYR A 352 -5.78 9.67 16.40
N LYS A 353 -6.54 9.88 15.32
CA LYS A 353 -7.49 8.87 14.82
C LYS A 353 -6.77 7.66 14.24
N TYR A 354 -5.63 7.84 13.58
CA TYR A 354 -4.86 6.73 12.99
C TYR A 354 -4.22 5.88 14.09
N THR A 355 -3.50 6.51 15.00
CA THR A 355 -2.83 5.83 16.11
C THR A 355 -3.80 5.12 17.06
N GLN A 356 -4.97 5.72 17.32
CA GLN A 356 -6.08 5.04 18.00
C GLN A 356 -6.48 3.75 17.25
N ARG A 357 -6.72 3.83 15.94
CA ARG A 357 -7.11 2.67 15.13
C ARG A 357 -6.03 1.59 15.04
N TRP A 358 -4.75 1.97 15.06
CA TRP A 358 -3.65 1.01 15.10
C TRP A 358 -3.69 0.17 16.37
N LEU A 359 -3.90 0.82 17.52
CA LEU A 359 -4.04 0.13 18.80
C LEU A 359 -5.27 -0.78 18.80
N GLU A 360 -6.42 -0.25 18.39
CA GLU A 360 -7.68 -1.00 18.32
C GLU A 360 -7.54 -2.24 17.42
N HIS A 361 -6.91 -2.09 16.25
CA HIS A 361 -6.64 -3.20 15.33
C HIS A 361 -5.69 -4.22 15.95
N TYR A 362 -4.58 -3.77 16.54
CA TYR A 362 -3.59 -4.64 17.18
C TYR A 362 -4.16 -5.45 18.35
N GLN A 363 -5.05 -4.83 19.14
CA GLN A 363 -5.71 -5.46 20.28
C GLN A 363 -7.01 -6.18 19.91
N LYS A 364 -7.43 -6.15 18.64
CA LYS A 364 -8.70 -6.71 18.15
C LYS A 364 -9.93 -6.12 18.85
N LEU A 365 -9.88 -4.82 19.16
CA LEU A 365 -10.97 -4.06 19.78
C LEU A 365 -11.92 -3.47 18.73
N GLN A 366 -13.14 -3.12 19.17
CA GLN A 366 -14.07 -2.38 18.33
C GLN A 366 -13.56 -0.95 18.07
N ILE A 367 -13.87 -0.44 16.89
CA ILE A 367 -13.49 0.92 16.49
C ILE A 367 -14.12 1.93 17.46
N GLY A 368 -13.30 2.83 18.00
CA GLY A 368 -13.75 3.87 18.92
C GLY A 368 -13.57 3.55 20.40
N THR A 369 -13.14 2.34 20.76
CA THR A 369 -12.97 1.91 22.16
C THR A 369 -11.86 2.68 22.87
N CYS A 370 -10.77 3.04 22.19
CA CYS A 370 -9.60 3.71 22.79
C CYS A 370 -9.69 5.25 22.67
N GLY A 371 -10.75 5.85 23.24
CA GLY A 371 -11.08 7.27 23.13
C GLY A 371 -10.52 8.18 24.23
N GLU A 372 -9.73 7.66 25.16
CA GLU A 372 -9.35 8.33 26.42
C GLU A 372 -8.60 9.65 26.18
N SER A 373 -7.82 9.74 25.10
CA SER A 373 -7.13 10.97 24.71
C SER A 373 -8.07 12.14 24.37
N CYS A 374 -9.38 11.90 24.25
CA CYS A 374 -10.39 12.90 23.90
C CYS A 374 -11.27 13.33 25.08
N PHE A 375 -11.01 12.83 26.29
CA PHE A 375 -11.78 13.14 27.50
C PHE A 375 -12.07 14.65 27.66
N TRP A 376 -11.04 15.50 27.56
CA TRP A 376 -11.21 16.94 27.74
C TRP A 376 -12.10 17.61 26.69
N ALA A 377 -12.19 17.05 25.48
CA ALA A 377 -13.09 17.59 24.47
C ALA A 377 -14.56 17.35 24.85
N GLU A 378 -14.87 16.23 25.52
CA GLU A 378 -16.23 15.99 26.02
C GLU A 378 -16.56 16.92 27.20
N VAL A 379 -15.61 17.13 28.10
CA VAL A 379 -15.74 18.07 29.23
C VAL A 379 -16.06 19.49 28.75
N GLU A 380 -15.33 20.01 27.76
CA GLU A 380 -15.56 21.36 27.22
C GLU A 380 -16.94 21.51 26.59
N GLU A 381 -17.43 20.47 25.89
CA GLU A 381 -18.77 20.51 25.28
C GLU A 381 -19.88 20.49 26.33
N LEU A 382 -19.70 19.73 27.42
CA LEU A 382 -20.65 19.71 28.54
C LEU A 382 -20.66 21.03 29.31
N LEU A 383 -19.49 21.64 29.54
CA LEU A 383 -19.36 22.96 30.17
C LEU A 383 -20.06 24.05 29.35
N LYS A 384 -19.86 24.05 28.01
CA LYS A 384 -20.56 24.98 27.11
C LYS A 384 -22.07 24.85 27.20
N GLN A 385 -22.60 23.61 27.24
CA GLN A 385 -24.03 23.37 27.36
C GLN A 385 -24.59 23.90 28.68
N THR A 386 -23.90 23.67 29.79
CA THR A 386 -24.32 24.14 31.11
C THR A 386 -24.33 25.67 31.19
N GLN A 387 -23.27 26.33 30.71
CA GLN A 387 -23.22 27.80 30.65
C GLN A 387 -24.28 28.41 29.75
N SER A 388 -24.64 27.73 28.64
CA SER A 388 -25.74 28.18 27.78
C SER A 388 -27.12 27.99 28.42
N ALA A 389 -27.27 26.99 29.30
CA ALA A 389 -28.52 26.72 30.01
C ALA A 389 -28.73 27.66 31.21
N GLU A 390 -27.64 28.12 31.85
CA GLU A 390 -27.68 29.13 32.93
C GLU A 390 -27.88 30.57 32.42
N ALA A 391 -27.68 30.80 31.12
CA ALA A 391 -27.84 32.10 30.46
C ALA A 391 -29.24 32.34 29.84
N ILE A 392 -30.13 31.35 29.94
CA ILE A 392 -31.56 31.39 29.55
C ILE A 392 -32.39 31.45 30.82
#